data_AF-A0A5F1YG17-F1
#
_entry.id   AF-A0A5F1YG17-F1
#
_cell.length_a   1.000
_cell.length_b   1.000
_cell.length_c   1.000
_cell.angle_alpha   90.00
_cell.angle_beta   90.00
_cell.angle_gamma   90.00
#
_symmetry.space_group_name_H-M   'P 1'
#
loop_
_entity.id
_entity.type
_entity.pdbx_description
1 polymer ?
#
loop_
_entity_poly.entity_id
_entity_poly.type
_entity_poly.pdbx_seq_one_letter_code
_entity_poly.pdbx_strand_id
1 'polypeptide(L)'
;MKFDPEIVALFETITATSDPETTVDFAYQNAERLFRSGKYFEAHEVLEFQWKKESGERKIFFQALIQLSVALHKIFVKPNGRGARMQAERSREKLNSLYLSDVLSEFGRGETETLLRVLDRLLELFEADEPVSDKLSAFSIPRMPEDWRRLFKVSDNV
;
A
#
# COMPACT_ATOMS: atom_id res chain seq x y z
N MET A 1 15.51 2.22 -16.44
CA MET A 1 15.52 2.42 -14.97
C MET A 1 16.30 1.25 -14.39
N LYS A 2 17.25 1.50 -13.47
CA LYS A 2 18.01 0.43 -12.81
C LYS A 2 17.38 0.18 -11.45
N PHE A 3 16.85 -1.02 -11.24
CA PHE A 3 16.30 -1.44 -9.95
C PHE A 3 17.44 -1.65 -8.93
N ASP A 4 17.12 -1.48 -7.65
CA ASP A 4 18.02 -1.86 -6.57
C ASP A 4 18.26 -3.39 -6.60
N PRO A 5 19.51 -3.88 -6.39
CA PRO A 5 19.80 -5.31 -6.43
C PRO A 5 18.96 -6.16 -5.47
N GLU A 6 18.58 -5.62 -4.30
CA GLU A 6 17.66 -6.28 -3.36
C GLU A 6 16.32 -6.56 -4.05
N ILE A 7 15.79 -5.57 -4.77
CA ILE A 7 14.49 -5.66 -5.44
C ILE A 7 14.54 -6.61 -6.64
N VAL A 8 15.65 -6.62 -7.38
CA VAL A 8 15.87 -7.62 -8.44
C VAL A 8 15.82 -9.04 -7.87
N ALA A 9 16.50 -9.31 -6.76
CA ALA A 9 16.48 -10.64 -6.13
C ALA A 9 15.07 -11.04 -5.64
N LEU A 10 14.28 -10.07 -5.15
CA LEU A 10 12.88 -10.33 -4.80
C LEU A 10 12.04 -10.67 -6.04
N PHE A 11 12.22 -9.96 -7.16
CA PHE A 11 11.52 -10.26 -8.41
C PHE A 11 11.87 -11.63 -8.97
N GLU A 12 13.14 -12.02 -8.92
CA GLU A 12 13.61 -13.36 -9.30
C GLU A 12 12.92 -14.43 -8.47
N THR A 13 12.85 -14.25 -7.15
CA THR A 13 12.17 -15.18 -6.23
C THR A 13 10.67 -15.29 -6.55
N ILE A 14 9.99 -14.16 -6.75
CA ILE A 14 8.55 -14.12 -7.11
C ILE A 14 8.30 -14.73 -8.50
N THR A 15 9.28 -14.69 -9.41
CA THR A 15 9.17 -15.27 -10.76
C THR A 15 9.43 -16.77 -10.76
N ALA A 16 10.39 -17.24 -9.95
CA ALA A 16 10.74 -18.65 -9.84
C ALA A 16 9.71 -19.48 -9.05
N THR A 17 8.90 -18.83 -8.22
CA THR A 17 7.88 -19.48 -7.39
C THR A 17 6.60 -19.72 -8.20
N SER A 18 6.14 -20.97 -8.25
CA SER A 18 4.95 -21.38 -9.02
C SER A 18 3.64 -21.18 -8.28
N ASP A 19 3.62 -21.30 -6.94
CA ASP A 19 2.41 -21.14 -6.14
C ASP A 19 2.04 -19.65 -5.99
N PRO A 20 0.87 -19.21 -6.51
CA PRO A 20 0.46 -17.82 -6.44
C PRO A 20 0.34 -17.30 -5.00
N GLU A 21 -0.19 -18.10 -4.07
CA GLU A 21 -0.39 -17.64 -2.69
C GLU A 21 0.94 -17.40 -1.96
N THR A 22 1.92 -18.28 -2.19
CA THR A 22 3.29 -18.08 -1.70
C THR A 22 3.92 -16.81 -2.30
N THR A 23 3.70 -16.52 -3.60
CA THR A 23 4.23 -15.29 -4.21
C THR A 23 3.64 -14.03 -3.58
N VAL A 24 2.33 -14.03 -3.29
CA VAL A 24 1.66 -12.87 -2.71
C VAL A 24 2.16 -12.61 -1.30
N ASP A 25 2.26 -13.64 -0.46
CA ASP A 25 2.81 -13.51 0.89
C ASP A 25 4.22 -12.95 0.88
N PHE A 26 5.07 -13.53 0.04
CA PHE A 26 6.47 -13.15 -0.03
C PHE A 26 6.61 -11.68 -0.47
N ALA A 27 5.84 -11.26 -1.48
CA ALA A 27 5.82 -9.88 -1.93
C ALA A 27 5.29 -8.94 -0.83
N TYR A 28 4.20 -9.30 -0.17
CA TYR A 28 3.59 -8.49 0.87
C TYR A 28 4.52 -8.28 2.07
N GLN A 29 5.10 -9.36 2.59
CA GLN A 29 6.02 -9.32 3.74
C GLN A 29 7.27 -8.49 3.44
N ASN A 30 7.84 -8.62 2.24
CA ASN A 30 8.99 -7.81 1.86
C ASN A 30 8.62 -6.34 1.65
N ALA A 31 7.47 -6.06 1.03
CA ALA A 31 6.98 -4.70 0.89
C ALA A 31 6.74 -4.04 2.26
N GLU A 32 6.13 -4.76 3.22
CA GLU A 32 5.92 -4.28 4.59
C GLU A 32 7.24 -3.94 5.29
N ARG A 33 8.24 -4.82 5.18
CA ARG A 33 9.58 -4.60 5.72
C ARG A 33 10.25 -3.36 5.13
N LEU A 34 10.17 -3.19 3.81
CA LEU A 34 10.71 -2.04 3.09
C LEU A 34 9.98 -0.75 3.52
N PHE A 35 8.66 -0.81 3.59
CA PHE A 35 7.79 0.30 3.97
C PHE A 35 8.14 0.81 5.38
N ARG A 36 8.25 -0.08 6.36
CA ARG A 36 8.69 0.26 7.73
C ARG A 36 10.08 0.86 7.81
N SER A 37 10.94 0.55 6.84
CA SER A 37 12.30 1.08 6.77
C SER A 37 12.37 2.41 6.02
N GLY A 38 11.23 3.01 5.64
CA GLY A 38 11.17 4.24 4.85
C GLY A 38 11.55 4.06 3.37
N LYS A 39 11.78 2.82 2.92
CA LYS A 39 12.07 2.47 1.52
C LYS A 39 10.77 2.38 0.71
N TYR A 40 10.02 3.47 0.67
CA TYR A 40 8.66 3.49 0.12
C TYR A 40 8.63 3.25 -1.40
N PHE A 41 9.65 3.70 -2.13
CA PHE A 41 9.71 3.44 -3.56
C PHE A 41 9.94 1.95 -3.81
N GLU A 42 10.91 1.34 -3.14
CA GLU A 42 11.20 -0.08 -3.26
C GLU A 42 9.99 -0.94 -2.83
N ALA A 43 9.28 -0.55 -1.77
CA ALA A 43 8.01 -1.19 -1.38
C ALA A 43 6.95 -1.10 -2.50
N HIS A 44 6.83 0.06 -3.17
CA HIS A 44 5.92 0.21 -4.32
C HIS A 44 6.29 -0.74 -5.45
N GLU A 45 7.59 -0.93 -5.74
CA GLU A 45 8.05 -1.77 -6.84
C GLU A 45 7.70 -3.24 -6.60
N VAL A 46 7.93 -3.74 -5.38
CA VAL A 46 7.58 -5.11 -4.97
C VAL A 46 6.07 -5.33 -5.04
N LEU A 47 5.28 -4.40 -4.50
CA LEU A 47 3.82 -4.49 -4.56
C LEU A 47 3.30 -4.40 -5.99
N GLU A 48 3.84 -3.53 -6.84
CA GLU A 48 3.40 -3.41 -8.24
C GLU A 48 3.70 -4.68 -9.03
N PHE A 49 4.86 -5.30 -8.79
CA PHE A 49 5.22 -6.56 -9.44
C PHE A 49 4.21 -7.67 -9.13
N GLN A 50 3.80 -7.80 -7.86
CA GLN A 50 2.76 -8.77 -7.48
C GLN A 50 1.37 -8.34 -7.97
N TRP A 51 1.02 -7.06 -7.84
CA TRP A 51 -0.27 -6.51 -8.25
C TRP A 51 -0.63 -6.80 -9.72
N LYS A 52 0.37 -6.86 -10.60
CA LYS A 52 0.16 -7.24 -12.01
C LYS A 52 -0.41 -8.65 -12.17
N LYS A 53 -0.11 -9.55 -11.22
CA LYS A 53 -0.59 -10.94 -11.17
C LYS A 53 -1.94 -11.08 -10.45
N GLU A 54 -2.34 -10.09 -9.65
CA GLU A 54 -3.59 -10.13 -8.89
C GLU A 54 -4.83 -9.74 -9.71
N SER A 55 -5.99 -10.19 -9.23
CA SER A 55 -7.32 -9.84 -9.74
C SER A 55 -8.29 -9.51 -8.60
N GLY A 56 -9.51 -9.06 -8.95
CA GLY A 56 -10.56 -8.77 -7.98
C GLY A 56 -10.17 -7.75 -6.90
N GLU A 57 -10.63 -8.02 -5.68
CA GLU A 57 -10.51 -7.19 -4.48
C GLU A 57 -9.05 -7.08 -4.02
N ARG A 58 -8.28 -8.16 -4.15
CA ARG A 58 -6.83 -8.16 -3.85
C ARG A 58 -6.10 -7.15 -4.72
N LYS A 59 -6.42 -7.11 -6.02
CA LYS A 59 -5.83 -6.15 -6.95
C LYS A 59 -6.13 -4.70 -6.53
N ILE A 60 -7.34 -4.42 -6.06
CA ILE A 60 -7.75 -3.09 -5.58
C ILE A 60 -6.98 -2.71 -4.31
N PHE A 61 -6.87 -3.64 -3.35
CA PHE A 61 -6.15 -3.40 -2.10
C PHE A 61 -4.66 -3.15 -2.33
N PHE A 62 -4.00 -3.97 -3.15
CA PHE A 62 -2.60 -3.78 -3.50
C PHE A 62 -2.38 -2.44 -4.23
N GLN A 63 -3.31 -2.04 -5.11
CA GLN A 63 -3.26 -0.74 -5.76
C GLN A 63 -3.31 0.41 -4.75
N ALA A 64 -4.14 0.30 -3.71
CA ALA A 64 -4.21 1.30 -2.65
C ALA A 64 -2.87 1.44 -1.90
N LEU A 65 -2.24 0.31 -1.55
CA LEU A 65 -0.95 0.30 -0.85
C LEU A 65 0.18 0.85 -1.73
N ILE A 66 0.20 0.52 -3.02
CA ILE A 66 1.15 1.11 -3.98
C ILE A 66 1.01 2.63 -3.99
N GLN A 67 -0.21 3.15 -4.05
CA GLN A 67 -0.47 4.58 -4.08
C GLN A 67 -0.09 5.26 -2.77
N LEU A 68 -0.35 4.64 -1.61
CA LEU A 68 0.12 5.12 -0.31
C LEU A 68 1.65 5.19 -0.25
N SER A 69 2.35 4.13 -0.69
CA SER A 69 3.82 4.09 -0.76
C SER A 69 4.37 5.20 -1.65
N VAL A 70 3.78 5.43 -2.82
CA VAL A 70 4.19 6.54 -3.71
C VAL A 70 3.92 7.90 -3.08
N ALA A 71 2.80 8.08 -2.37
CA ALA A 71 2.51 9.32 -1.67
C ALA A 71 3.58 9.62 -0.62
N LEU A 72 3.92 8.65 0.23
CA LEU A 72 4.96 8.81 1.25
C LEU A 72 6.34 9.03 0.65
N HIS A 73 6.71 8.34 -0.43
CA HIS A 73 7.95 8.61 -1.16
C HIS A 73 8.03 10.07 -1.63
N LYS A 74 6.92 10.59 -2.16
CA LYS A 74 6.81 11.97 -2.64
C LYS A 74 6.76 13.02 -1.54
N ILE A 75 6.47 12.64 -0.30
CA ILE A 75 6.53 13.53 0.87
C ILE A 75 7.97 13.55 1.42
N PHE A 76 8.55 12.37 1.67
CA PHE A 76 9.75 12.24 2.50
C PHE A 76 11.06 12.09 1.74
N VAL A 77 11.04 11.58 0.50
CA VAL A 77 12.25 11.21 -0.24
C VAL A 77 12.44 12.05 -1.50
N LYS A 78 11.36 12.25 -2.27
CA LYS A 78 11.36 13.04 -3.51
C LYS A 78 10.21 14.05 -3.50
N PRO A 79 10.36 15.17 -2.78
CA PRO A 79 9.32 16.17 -2.56
C PRO A 79 8.57 16.53 -3.84
N ASN A 80 7.28 16.26 -3.83
CA ASN A 80 6.32 16.62 -4.87
C ASN A 80 4.92 16.57 -4.25
N GLY A 81 4.50 17.67 -3.63
CA GLY A 81 3.30 17.67 -2.80
C GLY A 81 2.00 17.45 -3.59
N ARG A 82 1.82 18.11 -4.74
CA ARG A 82 0.71 17.81 -5.67
C ARG A 82 0.61 16.33 -6.01
N GLY A 83 1.75 15.73 -6.37
CA GLY A 83 1.82 14.31 -6.72
C GLY A 83 1.59 13.39 -5.52
N ALA A 84 2.01 13.79 -4.33
CA ALA A 84 1.77 13.04 -3.10
C ALA A 84 0.28 13.04 -2.75
N ARG A 85 -0.33 14.23 -2.71
CA ARG A 85 -1.76 14.42 -2.44
C ARG A 85 -2.63 13.62 -3.40
N MET A 86 -2.37 13.72 -4.71
CA MET A 86 -3.11 12.96 -5.73
C MET A 86 -3.03 11.44 -5.50
N GLN A 87 -1.87 10.90 -5.10
CA GLN A 87 -1.73 9.47 -4.85
C GLN A 87 -2.41 9.05 -3.55
N ALA A 88 -2.38 9.90 -2.51
CA ALA A 88 -3.13 9.67 -1.29
C ALA A 88 -4.65 9.65 -1.51
N GLU A 89 -5.18 10.60 -2.30
CA GLU A 89 -6.60 10.64 -2.68
C GLU A 89 -7.02 9.34 -3.40
N ARG A 90 -6.22 8.91 -4.38
CA ARG A 90 -6.49 7.67 -5.11
C ARG A 90 -6.39 6.42 -4.23
N SER A 91 -5.41 6.36 -3.33
CA SER A 91 -5.28 5.27 -2.36
C SER A 91 -6.55 5.17 -1.51
N ARG A 92 -7.03 6.32 -1.04
CA ARG A 92 -8.25 6.44 -0.24
C ARG A 92 -9.48 6.00 -1.01
N GLU A 93 -9.64 6.41 -2.25
CA GLU A 93 -10.75 5.97 -3.12
C GLU A 93 -10.80 4.44 -3.24
N LYS A 94 -9.64 3.78 -3.41
CA LYS A 94 -9.56 2.32 -3.50
C LYS A 94 -9.97 1.65 -2.19
N LEU A 95 -9.45 2.09 -1.06
CA LEU A 95 -9.84 1.54 0.24
C LEU A 95 -11.32 1.79 0.56
N ASN A 96 -11.84 2.97 0.21
CA ASN A 96 -13.24 3.29 0.41
C ASN A 96 -14.15 2.40 -0.44
N SER A 97 -13.76 2.08 -1.68
CA SER A 97 -14.49 1.13 -2.51
C SER A 97 -14.56 -0.28 -1.90
N LEU A 98 -13.47 -0.73 -1.27
CA LEU A 98 -13.47 -2.01 -0.55
C LEU A 98 -14.33 -1.93 0.72
N TYR A 99 -14.24 -0.85 1.48
CA TYR A 99 -14.99 -0.64 2.71
C TYR A 99 -16.51 -0.62 2.50
N LEU A 100 -16.97 0.00 1.41
CA LEU A 100 -18.38 0.07 1.05
C LEU A 100 -18.92 -1.24 0.44
N SER A 101 -18.03 -2.13 0.01
CA SER A 101 -18.43 -3.46 -0.47
C SER A 101 -18.64 -4.44 0.69
N ASP A 102 -19.13 -5.64 0.38
CA ASP A 102 -19.32 -6.71 1.36
C ASP A 102 -18.19 -7.76 1.36
N VAL A 103 -17.04 -7.43 0.75
CA VAL A 103 -15.93 -8.39 0.56
C VAL A 103 -15.01 -8.51 1.77
N LEU A 104 -15.03 -7.51 2.66
CA LEU A 104 -14.16 -7.47 3.83
C LEU A 104 -14.73 -8.30 4.99
N SER A 105 -13.87 -9.01 5.69
CA SER A 105 -14.20 -9.60 7.00
C SER A 105 -14.38 -8.49 8.05
N GLU A 106 -14.86 -8.83 9.24
CA GLU A 106 -14.91 -7.87 10.36
C GLU A 106 -13.52 -7.31 10.70
N PHE A 107 -12.51 -8.19 10.73
CA PHE A 107 -11.11 -7.79 10.89
C PHE A 107 -10.66 -6.85 9.77
N GLY A 108 -10.96 -7.20 8.52
CA GLY A 108 -10.60 -6.40 7.35
C GLY A 108 -11.27 -5.04 7.31
N ARG A 109 -12.52 -4.92 7.80
CA ARG A 109 -13.19 -3.64 7.96
C ARG A 109 -12.45 -2.75 8.95
N GLY A 110 -12.03 -3.30 10.10
CA GLY A 110 -11.25 -2.55 11.10
C GLY A 110 -9.91 -2.06 10.59
N GLU A 111 -9.15 -2.92 9.89
CA GLU A 111 -7.87 -2.55 9.28
C GLU A 111 -8.05 -1.51 8.15
N THR A 112 -9.07 -1.68 7.31
CA THR A 112 -9.37 -0.73 6.22
C THR A 112 -9.79 0.63 6.77
N GLU A 113 -10.60 0.65 7.82
CA GLU A 113 -10.99 1.90 8.50
C GLU A 113 -9.78 2.61 9.09
N THR A 114 -8.85 1.87 9.69
CA THR A 114 -7.60 2.43 10.23
C THR A 114 -6.78 3.08 9.11
N LEU A 115 -6.62 2.42 7.97
CA LEU A 115 -5.93 2.99 6.81
C LEU A 115 -6.65 4.21 6.22
N LEU A 116 -7.99 4.21 6.18
CA LEU A 116 -8.77 5.37 5.75
C LEU A 116 -8.52 6.59 6.64
N ARG A 117 -8.56 6.42 7.97
CA ARG A 117 -8.27 7.49 8.93
C ARG A 117 -6.84 8.02 8.80
N VAL A 118 -5.88 7.14 8.51
CA VAL A 118 -4.49 7.53 8.20
C VAL A 118 -4.45 8.40 6.95
N LEU A 119 -5.13 8.01 5.88
CA LEU A 119 -5.14 8.77 4.62
C LEU A 119 -5.84 10.11 4.79
N ASP A 120 -6.92 10.19 5.57
CA ASP A 120 -7.56 11.45 5.93
C ASP A 120 -6.55 12.39 6.62
N ARG A 121 -5.84 11.90 7.64
CA ARG A 121 -4.78 12.66 8.32
C ARG A 121 -3.62 13.06 7.41
N LEU A 122 -3.25 12.19 6.48
CA LEU A 122 -2.19 12.47 5.52
C LEU A 122 -2.63 13.58 4.55
N LEU A 123 -3.89 13.59 4.13
CA LEU A 123 -4.44 14.63 3.25
C LEU A 123 -4.57 15.98 3.97
N GLU A 124 -4.84 15.98 5.28
CA GLU A 124 -4.86 17.18 6.13
C GLU A 124 -3.48 17.86 6.29
N LEU A 125 -2.39 17.15 5.96
CA LEU A 125 -1.04 17.71 5.95
C LEU A 125 -0.88 18.79 4.89
N PHE A 126 -1.67 18.75 3.81
CA PHE A 126 -1.49 19.63 2.66
C PHE A 126 -2.29 20.91 2.79
N GLU A 127 -1.66 22.03 2.45
CA GLU A 127 -2.32 23.28 2.11
C GLU A 127 -2.05 23.58 0.64
N ALA A 128 -3.12 23.62 -0.15
CA ALA A 128 -3.05 23.53 -1.62
C ALA A 128 -2.28 22.27 -2.08
N ASP A 129 -1.05 22.45 -2.56
CA ASP A 129 -0.20 21.40 -3.10
C ASP A 129 1.08 21.18 -2.28
N GLU A 130 1.23 21.85 -1.13
CA GLU A 130 2.43 21.77 -0.29
C GLU A 130 2.11 21.20 1.10
N PRO A 131 2.91 20.26 1.62
CA PRO A 131 2.76 19.79 3.00
C PRO A 131 3.19 20.88 3.99
N VAL A 132 2.37 21.09 5.02
CA VAL A 132 2.66 22.02 6.12
C VAL A 132 3.67 21.38 7.07
N SER A 133 4.81 22.06 7.27
CA SER A 133 5.96 21.51 8.02
C SER A 133 5.61 21.05 9.45
N ASP A 134 4.84 21.85 10.20
CA ASP A 134 4.46 21.50 11.58
C ASP A 134 3.59 20.24 11.64
N LYS A 135 2.59 20.14 10.74
CA LYS A 135 1.73 18.96 10.64
C LYS A 135 2.52 17.72 10.23
N LEU A 136 3.46 17.89 9.30
CA LEU A 136 4.32 16.81 8.82
C LEU A 136 5.20 16.24 9.94
N SER A 137 5.74 17.10 10.81
CA SER A 137 6.57 16.67 11.94
C SER A 137 5.81 15.85 12.99
N ALA A 138 4.51 16.10 13.13
CA ALA A 138 3.62 15.35 14.02
C ALA A 138 3.02 14.09 13.38
N PHE A 139 3.19 13.90 12.07
CA PHE A 139 2.61 12.80 11.34
C PHE A 139 3.33 11.48 11.63
N SER A 140 2.60 10.51 12.16
CA SER A 140 3.11 9.15 12.35
C SER A 140 2.91 8.34 11.08
N ILE A 141 4.01 7.76 10.57
CA ILE A 141 3.96 6.86 9.42
C ILE A 141 3.06 5.66 9.76
N PRO A 142 2.11 5.31 8.87
CA PRO A 142 1.22 4.18 9.12
C PRO A 142 1.96 2.85 9.05
N ARG A 143 1.29 1.79 9.48
CA ARG A 143 1.71 0.42 9.18
C ARG A 143 0.81 -0.15 8.10
N MET A 144 1.35 -1.10 7.35
CA MET A 144 0.54 -2.00 6.53
C MET A 144 -0.11 -3.05 7.44
N PRO A 145 -1.34 -3.53 7.15
CA PRO A 145 -1.97 -4.59 7.92
C PRO A 145 -1.09 -5.84 8.05
N GLU A 146 -0.86 -6.34 9.26
CA GLU A 146 0.07 -7.46 9.48
C GLU A 146 -0.46 -8.78 8.87
N ASP A 147 -1.78 -8.99 8.89
CA ASP A 147 -2.43 -10.18 8.34
C ASP A 147 -3.36 -9.83 7.18
N TRP A 148 -2.75 -9.59 6.02
CA TRP A 148 -3.47 -9.15 4.82
C TRP A 148 -4.50 -10.20 4.34
N ARG A 149 -4.28 -11.49 4.61
CA ARG A 149 -5.20 -12.56 4.19
C ARG A 149 -6.53 -12.47 4.90
N ARG A 150 -6.51 -12.15 6.20
CA ARG A 150 -7.73 -12.01 7.00
C ARG A 150 -8.55 -10.78 6.62
N LEU A 151 -8.06 -9.90 5.76
CA LEU A 151 -8.82 -8.72 5.32
C LEU A 151 -10.10 -9.11 4.58
N PHE A 152 -10.03 -10.15 3.76
CA PHE A 152 -11.15 -10.55 2.94
C PHE A 152 -11.93 -11.68 3.63
N LYS A 153 -13.24 -11.73 3.39
CA LYS A 153 -14.02 -12.91 3.75
C LYS A 153 -13.44 -14.11 3.00
N VAL A 154 -13.41 -15.26 3.65
CA VAL A 154 -13.13 -16.51 2.94
C VAL A 154 -14.26 -16.69 1.94
N SER A 155 -13.93 -16.76 0.65
CA SER A 155 -14.93 -17.09 -0.36
C SER A 155 -15.46 -18.48 -0.04
N ASP A 156 -16.76 -18.59 0.24
CA ASP A 156 -17.46 -19.88 0.29
C ASP A 156 -17.50 -20.46 -1.13
N ASN A 157 -16.37 -21.02 -1.59
CA ASN A 157 -16.37 -21.91 -2.74
C ASN A 157 -16.88 -23.25 -2.24
N VAL A 158 -18.21 -23.38 -2.18
CA VAL A 158 -18.94 -24.66 -2.19
C VAL A 158 -18.93 -25.24 -3.59
#